data_AF-A0A838CI80-F1
#
_entry.id   AF-A0A838CI80-F1
#
_cell.length_a   1.000
_cell.length_b   1.000
_cell.length_c   1.000
_cell.angle_alpha   90.00
_cell.angle_beta   90.00
_cell.angle_gamma   90.00
#
_symmetry.space_group_name_H-M   'P 1'
#
loop_
_entity.id
_entity.type
_entity.pdbx_description
1 polymer ?
#
loop_
_entity_poly.entity_id
_entity_poly.type
_entity_poly.pdbx_seq_one_letter_code
_entity_poly.pdbx_strand_id
1 'polypeptide(L)'
;MASVMSATTGAVYGAGARSGRAEQFLSAAVGLISQAHDDFAAGRHDLAMENAYRAALRVAGARNAASSILRKRKRLPTSAWDKLALTGVDGARWAKVFQAYSAQRGRVASGIESDPGAGVVHRLLADAEDFYGATLGGEEPIAA
;
A
#
# COMPACT_ATOMS: atom_id res chain seq x y z
N MET A 1 0.75 8.34 46.72
CA MET A 1 1.10 7.19 45.87
C MET A 1 -0.02 7.03 44.86
N ALA A 2 0.13 7.10 43.55
CA ALA A 2 1.28 7.14 42.66
C ALA A 2 1.08 8.24 41.60
N SER A 3 2.18 8.88 41.21
CA SER A 3 2.26 9.79 40.07
C SER A 3 2.27 8.94 38.79
N VAL A 4 1.36 9.21 37.86
CA VAL A 4 1.47 8.73 36.48
C VAL A 4 1.61 9.94 35.57
N MET A 5 2.87 10.31 35.36
CA MET A 5 3.32 11.11 34.23
C MET A 5 3.11 10.27 32.97
N SER A 6 2.20 10.68 32.08
CA SER A 6 2.27 10.25 30.67
C SER A 6 2.72 11.44 29.84
N ALA A 7 3.99 11.37 29.42
CA ALA A 7 4.67 12.36 28.63
C ALA A 7 4.13 12.35 27.18
N THR A 8 3.23 13.27 26.85
CA THR A 8 2.99 13.66 25.45
C THR A 8 4.12 14.61 25.04
N THR A 9 5.28 14.05 24.70
CA THR A 9 6.37 14.83 24.12
C THR A 9 5.92 15.42 22.78
N GLY A 10 5.86 16.76 22.76
CA GLY A 10 5.63 17.67 21.64
C GLY A 10 5.69 17.07 20.25
N ALA A 11 4.52 16.84 19.66
CA ALA A 11 4.41 16.69 18.22
C ALA A 11 4.73 18.03 17.56
N VAL A 12 5.90 18.11 16.92
CA VAL A 12 6.16 19.09 15.86
C VAL A 12 4.94 19.06 14.93
N TYR A 13 4.28 20.20 14.74
CA TYR A 13 2.91 20.37 14.21
C TYR A 13 2.60 19.69 12.84
N GLY A 14 3.60 19.08 12.19
CA GLY A 14 3.45 18.29 10.96
C GLY A 14 3.99 16.85 11.01
N ALA A 15 4.55 16.37 12.12
CA ALA A 15 5.01 14.98 12.27
C ALA A 15 3.85 14.05 12.70
N GLY A 16 3.08 14.44 13.72
CA GLY A 16 1.92 13.67 14.20
C GLY A 16 0.76 13.58 13.21
N ALA A 17 0.56 14.61 12.38
CA ALA A 17 -0.45 14.57 11.31
C ALA A 17 -0.09 13.58 10.18
N ARG A 18 1.21 13.35 9.93
CA ARG A 18 1.70 12.44 8.87
C ARG A 18 1.68 10.98 9.32
N SER A 19 2.01 10.70 10.58
CA SER A 19 1.77 9.37 11.15
C SER A 19 0.29 9.03 11.05
N GLY A 20 -0.61 9.98 11.37
CA GLY A 20 -2.05 9.79 11.20
C GLY A 20 -2.47 9.54 9.75
N ARG A 21 -1.88 10.22 8.76
CA ARG A 21 -2.23 10.01 7.34
C ARG A 21 -1.76 8.66 6.82
N ALA A 22 -0.54 8.25 7.16
CA ALA A 22 -0.02 6.93 6.79
C ALA A 22 -0.86 5.81 7.45
N GLU A 23 -1.21 5.97 8.72
CA GLU A 23 -2.05 5.04 9.46
C GLU A 23 -3.46 4.91 8.87
N GLN A 24 -4.10 6.02 8.45
CA GLN A 24 -5.38 5.98 7.73
C GLN A 24 -5.31 5.16 6.44
N PHE A 25 -4.21 5.28 5.70
CA PHE A 25 -4.01 4.48 4.49
C PHE A 25 -3.87 2.99 4.84
N LEU A 26 -3.11 2.65 5.87
CA LEU A 26 -2.93 1.26 6.31
C LEU A 26 -4.23 0.64 6.84
N SER A 27 -5.00 1.38 7.63
CA SER A 27 -6.32 0.95 8.11
C SER A 27 -7.27 0.64 6.94
N ALA A 28 -7.30 1.52 5.93
CA ALA A 28 -8.08 1.27 4.72
C ALA A 28 -7.57 0.07 3.90
N ALA A 29 -6.26 -0.18 3.89
CA ALA A 29 -5.68 -1.32 3.19
C ALA A 29 -6.15 -2.66 3.79
N VAL A 30 -6.18 -2.78 5.12
CA VAL A 30 -6.65 -3.99 5.81
C VAL A 30 -8.09 -4.32 5.44
N GLY A 31 -8.98 -3.33 5.46
CA GLY A 31 -10.38 -3.55 5.08
C GLY A 31 -10.52 -4.03 3.63
N LEU A 32 -9.70 -3.51 2.72
CA LEU A 32 -9.69 -3.94 1.31
C LEU A 32 -9.09 -5.34 1.11
N ILE A 33 -8.06 -5.71 1.87
CA ILE A 33 -7.50 -7.07 1.86
C ILE A 33 -8.56 -8.08 2.32
N SER A 34 -9.24 -7.79 3.43
CA SER A 34 -10.34 -8.64 3.93
C SER A 34 -11.43 -8.81 2.87
N GLN A 35 -11.88 -7.70 2.27
CA GLN A 35 -12.91 -7.76 1.23
C GLN A 35 -12.45 -8.54 -0.01
N ALA A 36 -11.18 -8.42 -0.40
CA ALA A 36 -10.63 -9.15 -1.53
C ALA A 36 -10.57 -10.67 -1.28
N HIS A 37 -10.28 -11.10 -0.04
CA HIS A 37 -10.42 -12.50 0.37
C HIS A 37 -11.86 -12.99 0.29
N ASP A 38 -12.82 -12.22 0.80
CA ASP A 38 -14.23 -12.58 0.75
C ASP A 38 -14.74 -12.72 -0.69
N ASP A 39 -14.34 -11.81 -1.57
CA ASP A 39 -14.66 -11.87 -2.99
C ASP A 39 -14.00 -13.07 -3.68
N PHE A 40 -12.73 -13.36 -3.35
CA PHE A 40 -12.00 -14.49 -3.90
C PHE A 40 -12.65 -15.82 -3.50
N ALA A 41 -12.99 -15.99 -2.21
CA ALA A 41 -13.66 -17.17 -1.69
C ALA A 41 -15.06 -17.37 -2.32
N ALA A 42 -15.73 -16.28 -2.69
CA ALA A 42 -17.00 -16.30 -3.39
C ALA A 42 -16.89 -16.48 -4.91
N GLY A 43 -15.68 -16.67 -5.46
CA GLY A 43 -15.44 -16.82 -6.90
C GLY A 43 -15.58 -15.53 -7.71
N ARG A 44 -15.68 -14.37 -7.05
CA ARG A 44 -15.78 -13.04 -7.69
C ARG A 44 -14.39 -12.47 -7.97
N HIS A 45 -13.66 -13.13 -8.88
CA HIS A 45 -12.24 -12.84 -9.14
C HIS A 45 -11.99 -11.42 -9.67
N ASP A 46 -12.92 -10.85 -10.41
CA ASP A 46 -12.89 -9.47 -10.88
C ASP A 46 -12.90 -8.47 -9.72
N LEU A 47 -13.82 -8.63 -8.77
CA LEU A 47 -13.92 -7.79 -7.57
C LEU A 47 -12.73 -8.01 -6.63
N ALA A 48 -12.31 -9.27 -6.47
CA ALA A 48 -11.13 -9.60 -5.68
C ALA A 48 -9.86 -8.94 -6.24
N MET A 49 -9.67 -8.97 -7.57
CA MET A 49 -8.55 -8.27 -8.22
C MET A 49 -8.59 -6.77 -7.96
N GLU A 50 -9.76 -6.15 -8.11
CA GLU A 50 -9.95 -4.72 -7.90
C GLU A 50 -9.65 -4.32 -6.45
N ASN A 51 -10.19 -5.07 -5.48
CA ASN A 51 -10.01 -4.79 -4.06
C ASN A 51 -8.56 -5.02 -3.61
N ALA A 52 -7.90 -6.10 -4.08
CA ALA A 52 -6.49 -6.36 -3.80
C ALA A 52 -5.59 -5.25 -4.38
N TYR A 53 -5.84 -4.83 -5.62
CA TYR A 53 -5.08 -3.75 -6.26
C TYR A 53 -5.27 -2.40 -5.55
N ARG A 54 -6.51 -2.09 -5.14
CA ARG A 54 -6.81 -0.90 -4.33
C ARG A 54 -6.12 -0.96 -2.97
N ALA A 55 -6.06 -2.13 -2.33
CA ALA A 55 -5.34 -2.29 -1.07
C ALA A 55 -3.86 -1.93 -1.25
N ALA A 56 -3.20 -2.48 -2.27
CA ALA A 56 -1.81 -2.18 -2.58
C ALA A 56 -1.58 -0.67 -2.82
N LEU A 57 -2.50 0.01 -3.52
CA LEU A 57 -2.44 1.47 -3.71
C LEU A 57 -2.54 2.23 -2.38
N ARG A 58 -3.31 1.74 -1.40
CA ARG A 58 -3.38 2.32 -0.07
C ARG A 58 -2.07 2.12 0.68
N VAL A 59 -1.47 0.93 0.63
CA VAL A 59 -0.15 0.66 1.21
C VAL A 59 0.92 1.57 0.59
N ALA A 60 0.93 1.73 -0.73
CA ALA A 60 1.83 2.68 -1.41
C ALA A 60 1.58 4.13 -0.97
N GLY A 61 0.31 4.52 -0.79
CA GLY A 61 -0.08 5.80 -0.22
C GLY A 61 0.53 6.04 1.17
N ALA A 62 0.51 5.01 2.03
CA ALA A 62 1.11 5.08 3.36
C ALA A 62 2.62 5.29 3.30
N ARG A 63 3.35 4.47 2.51
CA ARG A 63 4.81 4.62 2.35
C ARG A 63 5.18 5.96 1.75
N ASN A 64 4.44 6.41 0.73
CA ASN A 64 4.66 7.70 0.09
C ASN A 64 4.42 8.87 1.07
N ALA A 65 3.40 8.78 1.92
CA ALA A 65 3.11 9.80 2.94
C ALA A 65 4.15 9.85 4.06
N ALA A 66 4.74 8.70 4.40
CA ALA A 66 5.81 8.60 5.40
C ALA A 66 7.20 8.99 4.84
N SER A 67 7.41 8.91 3.53
CA SER A 67 8.73 9.10 2.91
C SER A 67 9.28 10.52 3.03
N SER A 68 10.46 10.63 3.64
CA SER A 68 11.19 11.89 3.72
C SER A 68 11.83 12.31 2.39
N ILE A 69 12.12 11.35 1.50
CA ILE A 69 12.69 11.58 0.16
C ILE A 69 11.69 12.32 -0.72
N LEU A 70 10.44 11.85 -0.77
CA LEU A 70 9.39 12.48 -1.57
C LEU A 70 9.09 13.90 -1.09
N ARG A 71 9.11 14.12 0.23
CA ARG A 71 8.85 15.43 0.83
C ARG A 71 9.86 16.50 0.38
N LYS A 72 11.12 16.12 0.19
CA LYS A 72 12.19 17.05 -0.21
C LYS A 72 12.16 17.39 -1.70
N ARG A 73 11.35 16.68 -2.51
CA ARG A 73 11.39 16.79 -3.97
C ARG A 73 10.43 17.89 -4.47
N LYS A 74 10.94 18.79 -5.31
CA LYS A 74 10.15 19.89 -5.91
C LYS A 74 9.11 19.41 -6.93
N ARG A 75 9.38 18.30 -7.62
CA ARG A 75 8.48 17.70 -8.63
C ARG A 75 8.32 16.22 -8.34
N LEU A 76 7.08 15.75 -8.34
CA LEU A 76 6.73 14.36 -8.13
C LEU A 76 5.97 13.83 -9.37
N PRO A 77 6.17 12.55 -9.74
CA PRO A 77 5.30 11.88 -10.69
C PRO A 77 3.84 11.90 -10.24
N THR A 78 2.89 11.67 -11.14
CA THR A 78 1.46 11.58 -10.76
C THR A 78 1.12 10.18 -10.22
N SER A 79 1.68 9.14 -10.83
CA SER A 79 1.48 7.74 -10.47
C SER A 79 1.95 7.44 -9.04
N ALA A 80 1.14 6.69 -8.28
CA ALA A 80 1.50 6.25 -6.93
C ALA A 80 2.70 5.30 -6.94
N TRP A 81 2.82 4.47 -7.98
CA TRP A 81 3.94 3.54 -8.16
C TRP A 81 5.22 4.26 -8.52
N ASP A 82 5.16 5.26 -9.40
CA ASP A 82 6.34 6.03 -9.76
C ASP A 82 6.85 6.86 -8.57
N LYS A 83 5.94 7.31 -7.69
CA LYS A 83 6.34 7.90 -6.40
C LYS A 83 6.99 6.87 -5.49
N LEU A 84 6.40 5.69 -5.37
CA LEU A 84 6.92 4.62 -4.52
C LEU A 84 8.32 4.17 -4.97
N ALA A 85 8.58 4.12 -6.27
CA ALA A 85 9.88 3.76 -6.81
C ALA A 85 11.02 4.72 -6.40
N LEU A 86 10.70 5.93 -5.96
CA LEU A 86 11.67 6.90 -5.49
C LEU A 86 11.99 6.76 -4.00
N THR A 87 11.27 5.92 -3.25
CA THR A 87 11.46 5.80 -1.79
C THR A 87 12.64 4.90 -1.42
N GLY A 88 13.20 4.14 -2.38
CA GLY A 88 14.33 3.26 -2.15
C GLY A 88 14.27 2.00 -3.01
N VAL A 89 15.21 1.08 -2.81
CA VAL A 89 15.30 -0.20 -3.54
C VAL A 89 14.03 -1.04 -3.34
N ASP A 90 13.56 -1.13 -2.09
CA ASP A 90 12.35 -1.90 -1.78
C ASP A 90 11.09 -1.24 -2.37
N GLY A 91 10.99 0.09 -2.30
CA GLY A 91 9.92 0.84 -2.98
C GLY A 91 9.88 0.59 -4.50
N ALA A 92 11.05 0.60 -5.16
CA ALA A 92 11.16 0.31 -6.58
C ALA A 92 10.77 -1.13 -6.93
N ARG A 93 11.14 -2.11 -6.08
CA ARG A 93 10.72 -3.50 -6.24
C ARG A 93 9.20 -3.62 -6.19
N TRP A 94 8.54 -3.07 -5.17
CA TRP A 94 7.09 -3.15 -5.03
C TRP A 94 6.37 -2.39 -6.15
N ALA A 95 6.86 -1.21 -6.54
CA ALA A 95 6.31 -0.48 -7.68
C ALA A 95 6.30 -1.33 -8.95
N LYS A 96 7.40 -2.05 -9.23
CA LYS A 96 7.49 -2.95 -10.39
C LYS A 96 6.50 -4.11 -10.31
N VAL A 97 6.35 -4.73 -9.13
CA VAL A 97 5.38 -5.83 -8.91
C VAL A 97 3.97 -5.35 -9.24
N PHE A 98 3.51 -4.24 -8.65
CA PHE A 98 2.14 -3.78 -8.87
C PHE A 98 1.89 -3.13 -10.24
N GLN A 99 2.91 -2.53 -10.86
CA GLN A 99 2.79 -2.05 -12.23
C GLN A 99 2.48 -3.20 -13.21
N ALA A 100 3.01 -4.40 -12.98
CA ALA A 100 2.75 -5.56 -13.83
C ALA A 100 1.25 -5.93 -13.89
N TYR A 101 0.49 -5.71 -12.81
CA TYR A 101 -0.95 -5.98 -12.75
C TYR A 101 -1.81 -4.87 -13.37
N SER A 102 -1.25 -3.68 -13.65
CA SER A 102 -2.03 -2.49 -14.03
C SER A 102 -2.79 -2.68 -15.34
N ALA A 103 -2.18 -3.33 -16.33
CA ALA A 103 -2.78 -3.54 -17.65
C ALA A 103 -3.98 -4.49 -17.55
N GLN A 104 -3.80 -5.62 -16.88
CA GLN A 104 -4.86 -6.62 -16.70
C GLN A 104 -6.01 -6.08 -15.84
N ARG A 105 -5.71 -5.41 -14.71
CA ARG A 105 -6.72 -4.72 -13.90
C ARG A 105 -7.49 -3.68 -14.72
N GLY A 106 -6.83 -2.96 -15.63
CA GLY A 106 -7.49 -2.01 -16.53
C GLY A 106 -8.49 -2.66 -17.48
N ARG A 107 -8.19 -3.87 -17.98
CA ARG A 107 -9.09 -4.66 -18.82
C ARG A 107 -10.27 -5.20 -18.03
N VAL A 108 -10.03 -5.69 -16.81
CA VAL A 108 -11.10 -6.15 -15.91
C VAL A 108 -12.04 -5.00 -15.55
N ALA A 109 -11.49 -3.86 -15.13
CA ALA A 109 -12.28 -2.69 -14.74
C ALA A 109 -13.09 -2.07 -15.90
N SER A 110 -12.68 -2.29 -17.15
CA SER A 110 -13.43 -1.86 -18.34
C SER A 110 -14.39 -2.92 -18.89
N GLY A 111 -14.46 -4.08 -18.25
CA GLY A 111 -15.31 -5.20 -18.68
C GLY A 111 -14.80 -5.94 -19.92
N ILE A 112 -13.59 -5.64 -20.39
CA ILE A 112 -12.95 -6.32 -21.54
C ILE A 112 -12.54 -7.76 -21.15
N GLU A 113 -12.14 -7.96 -19.90
CA GLU A 113 -11.75 -9.26 -19.35
C GLU A 113 -12.64 -9.59 -18.16
N SER A 114 -13.51 -10.59 -18.32
CA SER A 114 -14.53 -10.93 -17.31
C SER A 114 -14.02 -11.90 -16.24
N ASP A 115 -12.94 -12.62 -16.51
CA ASP A 115 -12.27 -13.48 -15.53
C ASP A 115 -10.75 -13.28 -15.61
N PRO A 116 -10.13 -12.59 -14.63
CA PRO A 116 -8.68 -12.43 -14.56
C PRO A 116 -7.90 -13.72 -14.25
N GLY A 117 -8.60 -14.81 -13.92
CA GLY A 117 -8.03 -16.08 -13.55
C GLY A 117 -7.64 -16.13 -12.07
N ALA A 118 -8.17 -17.14 -11.36
CA ALA A 118 -7.98 -17.31 -9.92
C ALA A 118 -6.49 -17.29 -9.48
N GLY A 119 -5.59 -17.91 -10.26
CA GLY A 119 -4.17 -17.95 -9.93
C GLY A 119 -3.50 -16.56 -9.93
N VAL A 120 -3.88 -15.69 -10.86
CA VAL A 120 -3.37 -14.33 -10.94
C VAL A 120 -3.90 -13.50 -9.76
N VAL A 121 -5.20 -13.60 -9.49
CA VAL A 121 -5.82 -12.86 -8.38
C VAL A 121 -5.27 -13.30 -7.03
N HIS A 122 -5.09 -14.60 -6.83
CA HIS A 122 -4.45 -15.13 -5.64
C HIS A 122 -3.03 -14.61 -5.47
N ARG A 123 -2.24 -14.53 -6.56
CA ARG A 123 -0.89 -13.97 -6.52
C ARG A 123 -0.88 -12.48 -6.18
N LEU A 124 -1.77 -11.69 -6.80
CA LEU A 124 -1.92 -10.27 -6.50
C LEU A 124 -2.31 -10.04 -5.02
N LEU A 125 -3.20 -10.87 -4.49
CA LEU A 125 -3.62 -10.83 -3.10
C LEU A 125 -2.42 -11.08 -2.16
N ALA A 126 -1.67 -12.15 -2.41
CA ALA A 126 -0.47 -12.47 -1.65
C ALA A 126 0.59 -11.36 -1.74
N ASP A 127 0.83 -10.80 -2.93
CA ASP A 127 1.75 -9.67 -3.10
C ASP A 127 1.27 -8.43 -2.31
N ALA A 128 -0.03 -8.17 -2.24
CA ALA A 128 -0.61 -7.06 -1.46
C ALA A 128 -0.45 -7.25 0.06
N GLU A 129 -0.61 -8.48 0.55
CA GLU A 129 -0.39 -8.84 1.95
C GLU A 129 1.09 -8.75 2.33
N ASP A 130 1.98 -9.30 1.50
CA ASP A 130 3.43 -9.20 1.69
C ASP A 130 3.87 -7.72 1.69
N PHE A 131 3.31 -6.90 0.81
CA PHE A 131 3.62 -5.48 0.76
C PHE A 131 3.11 -4.74 2.01
N TYR A 132 1.92 -5.08 2.49
CA TYR A 132 1.37 -4.55 3.74
C TYR A 132 2.27 -4.93 4.93
N GLY A 133 2.63 -6.21 5.05
CA GLY A 133 3.52 -6.72 6.09
C GLY A 133 4.90 -6.05 6.07
N ALA A 134 5.52 -5.95 4.89
CA ALA A 134 6.79 -5.25 4.70
C ALA A 134 6.71 -3.76 5.09
N THR A 135 5.55 -3.13 4.91
CA THR A 135 5.33 -1.73 5.30
C THR A 135 5.20 -1.58 6.82
N LEU A 136 4.59 -2.54 7.51
CA LEU A 136 4.49 -2.54 8.97
C LEU A 136 5.81 -2.87 9.67
N GLY A 137 6.60 -3.79 9.11
CA GLY A 137 7.87 -4.22 9.67
C GLY A 137 8.95 -3.13 9.72
N GLY A 138 8.74 -2.01 9.02
CA GLY A 138 9.75 -0.96 8.83
C GLY A 138 10.87 -1.42 7.89
N GLU A 139 11.44 -0.50 7.11
CA GLU A 139 12.72 -0.77 6.46
C GLU A 139 13.76 -0.99 7.57
N GLU A 140 14.15 -2.24 7.83
CA GLU A 140 15.43 -2.52 8.48
C GLU A 140 16.48 -1.72 7.70
N PRO A 141 17.12 -0.71 8.31
CA PRO A 141 18.15 0.04 7.62
C PRO A 141 19.28 -0.95 7.38
N ILE A 142 19.49 -1.35 6.13
CA ILE A 142 20.71 -2.05 5.73
C ILE A 142 21.83 -1.08 6.08
N ALA A 143 22.52 -1.37 7.19
CA ALA A 143 23.66 -0.62 7.66
C ALA A 143 24.70 -0.59 6.53
N ALA A 144 25.22 0.62 6.29
CA ALA A 144 26.25 0.91 5.30
C ALA A 144 27.53 0.13 5.53
#